data_AF-A0ABD6BLU2-F1
#
_entry.id   AF-A0ABD6BLU2-F1
#
_cell.length_a   1.000
_cell.length_b   1.000
_cell.length_c   1.000
_cell.angle_alpha   90.00
_cell.angle_beta   90.00
_cell.angle_gamma   90.00
#
_symmetry.space_group_name_H-M   'P 1'
#
loop_
_entity.id
_entity.type
_entity.pdbx_description
1 polymer ?
#
loop_
_entity_poly.entity_id
_entity_poly.type
_entity_poly.pdbx_seq_one_letter_code
_entity_poly.pdbx_strand_id
1 'polypeptide(L)'
;MTGTGAGGGTVLRRVATIGVVALVGLLVIGHVLGVPLGLGYVETGSMEPTIDAGDGFVAVPAAVAGPVEEGDVVVYDAQEIEGGGLTTHRVVEKTDHGYVTRGDANPFTDQDSSEPHVTDGQIVAKAWQVNGHVVTIPHLGTAAMAIQSGLESVQWWLASTLGVRALAGSQGLSYLLLGFGLVVIALSVAVDGRGTADRERARARSRSDAFDARRLVVGMGALVFVVALATMVAMSGSVEIGLVSAEFDSERPDVVPTGETKTHTTELRNGGVLPVVSITEPASDGIDIDDDPRVLTHGERVNATVALTAPPETGYYLRSYTERRYFAVLPPPIIAGLHAIHPWVAMTSVATIVTGLFVLPVALLAGTGTIRTRSRRRSDSTEGFLK
;
A
#
# COMPACT_ATOMS: atom_id res chain seq x y z
N MET A 1 38.92 -26.08 18.57
CA MET A 1 39.03 -24.77 17.90
C MET A 1 37.92 -24.67 16.86
N THR A 2 36.95 -23.82 17.18
CA THR A 2 35.68 -23.59 16.50
C THR A 2 35.86 -22.80 15.20
N GLY A 3 35.37 -23.33 14.09
CA GLY A 3 35.32 -22.68 12.78
C GLY A 3 33.90 -22.61 12.24
N THR A 4 32.98 -22.04 13.03
CA THR A 4 31.61 -21.72 12.62
C THR A 4 31.49 -20.22 12.42
N GLY A 5 30.95 -19.76 11.27
CA GLY A 5 30.27 -18.45 11.26
C GLY A 5 30.50 -17.43 10.14
N ALA A 6 31.11 -17.75 8.98
CA ALA A 6 31.32 -16.73 7.93
C ALA A 6 30.19 -16.63 6.87
N GLY A 7 29.37 -17.68 6.69
CA GLY A 7 28.34 -17.73 5.63
C GLY A 7 26.97 -17.14 6.01
N GLY A 8 26.57 -17.27 7.28
CA GLY A 8 25.24 -16.84 7.75
C GLY A 8 25.04 -15.33 7.70
N GLY A 9 26.08 -14.55 8.02
CA GLY A 9 25.99 -13.09 8.08
C GLY A 9 25.77 -12.41 6.72
N THR A 10 26.28 -12.98 5.62
CA THR A 10 26.08 -12.42 4.27
C THR A 10 24.72 -12.77 3.69
N VAL A 11 24.17 -13.95 4.01
CA VAL A 11 22.80 -14.32 3.61
C VAL A 11 21.79 -13.50 4.40
N LEU A 12 21.95 -13.38 5.72
CA LEU A 12 21.08 -12.59 6.58
C LEU A 12 21.07 -11.11 6.17
N ARG A 13 22.24 -10.51 5.93
CA ARG A 13 22.37 -9.12 5.48
C ARG A 13 21.68 -8.88 4.13
N ARG A 14 21.68 -9.87 3.23
CA ARG A 14 21.07 -9.77 1.89
C ARG A 14 19.56 -9.96 1.91
N VAL A 15 19.05 -10.88 2.74
CA VAL A 15 17.61 -11.00 3.02
C VAL A 15 17.10 -9.71 3.64
N ALA A 16 17.84 -9.13 4.59
CA ALA A 16 17.51 -7.83 5.17
C ALA A 16 17.48 -6.72 4.10
N THR A 17 18.42 -6.72 3.15
CA THR A 17 18.44 -5.70 2.07
C THR A 17 17.23 -5.83 1.14
N ILE A 18 16.85 -7.06 0.74
CA ILE A 18 15.66 -7.27 -0.10
C ILE A 18 14.39 -6.89 0.66
N GLY A 19 14.30 -7.27 1.94
CA GLY A 19 13.20 -6.87 2.82
C GLY A 19 13.09 -5.35 2.95
N VAL A 20 14.22 -4.65 3.10
CA VAL A 20 14.27 -3.18 3.16
C VAL A 20 13.84 -2.55 1.83
N VAL A 21 14.29 -3.06 0.68
CA VAL A 21 13.87 -2.51 -0.63
C VAL A 21 12.38 -2.75 -0.88
N ALA A 22 11.85 -3.92 -0.51
CA ALA A 22 10.44 -4.21 -0.61
C ALA A 22 9.60 -3.33 0.34
N LEU A 23 10.07 -3.13 1.57
CA LEU A 23 9.47 -2.22 2.55
C LEU A 23 9.47 -0.79 2.02
N VAL A 24 10.59 -0.29 1.52
CA VAL A 24 10.70 1.05 0.92
C VAL A 24 9.77 1.18 -0.29
N GLY A 25 9.69 0.17 -1.14
CA GLY A 25 8.75 0.14 -2.26
C GLY A 25 7.29 0.21 -1.79
N LEU A 26 6.92 -0.56 -0.76
CA LEU A 26 5.58 -0.53 -0.16
C LEU A 26 5.27 0.84 0.46
N LEU A 27 6.23 1.44 1.16
CA LEU A 27 6.10 2.79 1.75
C LEU A 27 5.93 3.85 0.67
N VAL A 28 6.71 3.79 -0.41
CA VAL A 28 6.58 4.72 -1.55
C VAL A 28 5.23 4.55 -2.25
N ILE A 29 4.78 3.30 -2.45
CA ILE A 29 3.47 3.04 -3.04
C ILE A 29 2.34 3.51 -2.12
N GLY A 30 2.41 3.24 -0.81
CA GLY A 30 1.45 3.72 0.18
C GLY A 30 1.39 5.25 0.22
N HIS A 31 2.55 5.91 0.17
CA HIS A 31 2.64 7.36 0.09
C HIS A 31 2.00 7.93 -1.20
N VAL A 32 2.23 7.31 -2.35
CA VAL A 32 1.60 7.73 -3.62
C VAL A 32 0.09 7.51 -3.61
N LEU A 33 -0.38 6.46 -2.94
CA LEU A 33 -1.79 6.09 -2.86
C LEU A 33 -2.55 6.78 -1.72
N GLY A 34 -1.86 7.54 -0.86
CA GLY A 34 -2.47 8.21 0.29
C GLY A 34 -2.96 7.27 1.40
N VAL A 35 -2.52 6.01 1.41
CA VAL A 35 -2.92 5.00 2.41
C VAL A 35 -1.67 4.53 3.16
N PRO A 36 -1.65 4.52 4.52
CA PRO A 36 -0.55 3.95 5.27
C PRO A 36 -0.52 2.43 5.06
N LEU A 37 0.30 1.99 4.11
CA LEU A 37 0.51 0.57 3.83
C LEU A 37 1.53 -0.01 4.81
N GLY A 38 1.03 -0.63 5.86
CA GLY A 38 1.79 -1.46 6.78
C GLY A 38 2.38 -0.73 7.98
N LEU A 39 2.74 0.55 7.87
CA LEU A 39 3.30 1.34 8.97
C LEU A 39 2.65 2.74 9.03
N GLY A 40 2.20 3.12 10.22
CA GLY A 40 1.78 4.48 10.58
C GLY A 40 2.60 5.00 11.75
N TYR A 41 2.50 6.29 12.06
CA TYR A 41 3.10 6.89 13.26
C TYR A 41 2.21 8.00 13.81
N VAL A 42 2.34 8.28 15.10
CA VAL A 42 1.64 9.38 15.77
C VAL A 42 2.60 10.54 15.99
N GLU A 43 2.15 11.75 15.66
CA GLU A 43 2.95 12.98 15.79
C GLU A 43 2.80 13.62 17.17
N THR A 44 1.62 13.47 17.77
CA THR A 44 1.24 14.07 19.05
C THR A 44 1.10 13.00 20.14
N GLY A 45 0.93 13.44 21.39
CA GLY A 45 0.67 12.56 22.54
C GLY A 45 -0.80 12.19 22.73
N SER A 46 -1.68 12.39 21.74
CA SER A 46 -3.12 12.11 21.89
C SER A 46 -3.44 10.63 22.14
N MET A 47 -2.53 9.74 21.74
CA MET A 47 -2.65 8.29 21.91
C MET A 47 -1.87 7.73 23.11
N GLU A 48 -1.29 8.58 23.96
CA GLU A 48 -0.64 8.12 25.18
C GLU A 48 -1.66 7.56 26.20
N PRO A 49 -1.35 6.47 26.92
CA PRO A 49 -0.09 5.72 26.96
C PRO A 49 -0.03 4.54 25.96
N THR A 50 -0.98 4.42 25.05
CA THR A 50 -1.04 3.27 24.11
C THR A 50 0.03 3.37 23.03
N ILE A 51 0.23 4.57 22.48
CA ILE A 51 1.27 4.88 21.49
C ILE A 51 1.90 6.21 21.90
N ASP A 52 3.19 6.19 22.21
CA ASP A 52 3.93 7.39 22.60
C ASP A 52 4.15 8.33 21.41
N ALA A 53 4.21 9.64 21.65
CA ALA A 53 4.47 10.62 20.60
C ALA A 53 5.80 10.32 19.87
N GLY A 54 5.76 10.19 18.54
CA GLY A 54 6.91 9.82 17.72
C GLY A 54 7.16 8.32 17.57
N ASP A 55 6.34 7.46 18.18
CA ASP A 55 6.35 6.03 17.90
C ASP A 55 5.52 5.68 16.67
N GLY A 56 5.85 4.54 16.07
CA GLY A 56 5.09 3.95 14.98
C GLY A 56 4.18 2.83 15.45
N PHE A 57 3.33 2.37 14.54
CA PHE A 57 2.50 1.18 14.73
C PHE A 57 2.29 0.46 13.40
N VAL A 58 1.89 -0.81 13.47
CA VAL A 58 1.53 -1.58 12.28
C VAL A 58 0.11 -1.20 11.84
N ALA A 59 0.00 -0.53 10.70
CA ALA A 59 -1.27 -0.11 10.11
C ALA A 59 -1.79 -1.17 9.13
N VAL A 60 -2.94 -1.76 9.43
CA VAL A 60 -3.64 -2.71 8.57
C VAL A 60 -4.68 -1.92 7.76
N PRO A 61 -4.59 -1.84 6.43
CA PRO A 61 -5.55 -1.07 5.64
C PRO A 61 -6.99 -1.50 5.91
N ALA A 62 -7.92 -0.55 5.99
CA ALA A 62 -9.35 -0.83 6.23
C ALA A 62 -9.92 -1.80 5.20
N ALA A 63 -9.35 -1.74 3.99
CA ALA A 63 -9.63 -2.67 2.90
C ALA A 63 -9.25 -4.14 3.20
N VAL A 64 -8.74 -4.47 4.38
CA VAL A 64 -8.38 -5.84 4.77
C VAL A 64 -8.41 -6.06 6.29
N ALA A 65 -8.84 -5.07 7.08
CA ALA A 65 -8.75 -5.08 8.54
C ALA A 65 -9.92 -5.83 9.24
N GLY A 66 -10.95 -6.23 8.48
CA GLY A 66 -12.21 -6.71 9.04
C GLY A 66 -13.13 -5.56 9.46
N PRO A 67 -14.28 -5.86 10.08
CA PRO A 67 -15.17 -4.84 10.63
C PRO A 67 -14.50 -4.06 11.76
N VAL A 68 -14.94 -2.82 11.94
CA VAL A 68 -14.49 -1.92 13.00
C VAL A 68 -15.40 -2.09 14.21
N GLU A 69 -14.80 -2.33 15.36
CA GLU A 69 -15.46 -2.64 16.62
C GLU A 69 -15.06 -1.64 17.71
N GLU A 70 -15.85 -1.57 18.78
CA GLU A 70 -15.49 -0.79 19.96
C GLU A 70 -14.15 -1.25 20.55
N GLY A 71 -13.29 -0.29 20.89
CA GLY A 71 -11.93 -0.53 21.35
C GLY A 71 -10.88 -0.60 20.24
N ASP A 72 -11.27 -0.57 18.96
CA ASP A 72 -10.32 -0.52 17.86
C ASP A 72 -9.60 0.82 17.76
N VAL A 73 -8.29 0.79 17.52
CA VAL A 73 -7.53 2.00 17.15
C VAL A 73 -7.53 2.11 15.63
N VAL A 74 -8.08 3.20 15.12
CA VAL A 74 -8.28 3.43 13.68
C VAL A 74 -7.54 4.68 13.23
N VAL A 75 -7.11 4.67 11.97
CA VAL A 75 -6.61 5.82 11.25
C VAL A 75 -7.70 6.25 10.29
N TYR A 76 -8.16 7.49 10.41
CA TYR A 76 -9.24 8.02 9.57
C TYR A 76 -8.93 9.43 9.10
N ASP A 77 -9.56 9.83 7.99
CA ASP A 77 -9.48 11.19 7.46
C ASP A 77 -10.48 12.09 8.21
N ALA A 78 -9.96 12.86 9.18
CA ALA A 78 -10.75 13.79 9.97
C ALA A 78 -11.14 15.03 9.16
N GLN A 79 -12.31 15.58 9.46
CA GLN A 79 -12.84 16.75 8.76
C GLN A 79 -12.49 18.06 9.47
N GLU A 80 -12.58 18.09 10.79
CA GLU A 80 -12.53 19.32 11.58
C GLU A 80 -11.43 19.28 12.65
N ILE A 81 -11.26 18.14 13.33
CA ILE A 81 -10.25 18.04 14.41
C ILE A 81 -8.82 18.12 13.86
N GLU A 82 -7.94 18.75 14.63
CA GLU A 82 -6.51 18.94 14.29
C GLU A 82 -6.25 19.63 12.93
N GLY A 83 -7.25 20.33 12.38
CA GLY A 83 -7.16 20.96 11.05
C GLY A 83 -7.49 20.02 9.90
N GLY A 84 -8.09 18.86 10.19
CA GLY A 84 -8.43 17.79 9.27
C GLY A 84 -7.23 16.91 8.89
N GLY A 85 -7.50 15.90 8.08
CA GLY A 85 -6.48 14.94 7.62
C GLY A 85 -6.38 13.70 8.49
N LEU A 86 -5.35 12.89 8.22
CA LEU A 86 -5.19 11.58 8.85
C LEU A 86 -4.97 11.69 10.36
N THR A 87 -5.96 11.22 11.13
CA THR A 87 -5.94 11.16 12.59
C THR A 87 -5.97 9.71 13.05
N THR A 88 -5.27 9.40 14.15
CA THR A 88 -5.25 8.05 14.75
C THR A 88 -5.85 8.09 16.13
N HIS A 89 -7.07 7.56 16.33
CA HIS A 89 -7.77 7.53 17.63
C HIS A 89 -8.49 6.19 17.86
N ARG A 90 -8.95 5.97 19.10
CA ARG A 90 -9.69 4.76 19.47
C ARG A 90 -11.19 4.95 19.28
N VAL A 91 -11.85 3.95 18.69
CA VAL A 91 -13.31 3.84 18.66
C VAL A 91 -13.80 3.53 20.08
N VAL A 92 -14.61 4.41 20.63
CA VAL A 92 -15.19 4.25 21.98
C VAL A 92 -16.67 3.90 21.95
N GLU A 93 -17.34 4.09 20.81
CA GLU A 93 -18.74 3.70 20.62
C GLU A 93 -19.03 3.50 19.13
N LYS A 94 -19.90 2.53 18.82
CA LYS A 94 -20.50 2.35 17.49
C LYS A 94 -21.97 2.77 17.56
N THR A 95 -22.38 3.70 16.71
CA THR A 95 -23.75 4.23 16.62
C THR A 95 -24.34 4.00 15.24
N ASP A 96 -25.65 4.25 15.09
CA ASP A 96 -26.31 4.19 13.77
C ASP A 96 -25.80 5.25 12.78
N HIS A 97 -25.12 6.28 13.28
CA HIS A 97 -24.55 7.40 12.51
C HIS A 97 -23.06 7.23 12.20
N GLY A 98 -22.40 6.20 12.73
CA GLY A 98 -20.97 5.95 12.55
C GLY A 98 -20.27 5.65 13.88
N TYR A 99 -19.00 5.98 13.95
CA TYR A 99 -18.15 5.71 15.11
C TYR A 99 -17.88 6.99 15.89
N VAL A 100 -17.93 6.86 17.22
CA VAL A 100 -17.42 7.87 18.13
C VAL A 100 -15.97 7.52 18.44
N THR A 101 -15.08 8.48 18.23
CA THR A 101 -13.63 8.29 18.39
C THR A 101 -13.08 9.19 19.48
N ARG A 102 -11.97 8.75 20.09
CA ARG A 102 -11.26 9.50 21.11
C ARG A 102 -9.78 9.13 21.16
N GLY A 103 -8.90 10.12 21.23
CA GLY A 103 -7.50 9.89 21.60
C GLY A 103 -7.39 9.35 23.02
N ASP A 104 -6.56 8.33 23.25
CA ASP A 104 -6.47 7.67 24.58
C ASP A 104 -6.08 8.63 25.73
N ALA A 105 -5.35 9.72 25.42
CA ALA A 105 -5.00 10.77 26.36
C ALA A 105 -6.04 11.90 26.46
N ASN A 106 -7.02 11.94 25.55
CA ASN A 106 -7.98 13.03 25.45
C ASN A 106 -9.11 12.88 26.49
N PRO A 107 -9.52 13.97 27.17
CA PRO A 107 -10.58 13.91 28.19
C PRO A 107 -12.00 13.83 27.62
N PHE A 108 -12.18 14.22 26.36
CA PHE A 108 -13.48 14.27 25.66
C PHE A 108 -13.37 13.52 24.34
N THR A 109 -14.50 13.08 23.80
CA THR A 109 -14.54 12.45 22.47
C THR A 109 -14.30 13.48 21.37
N ASP A 110 -13.92 13.01 20.20
CA ASP A 110 -13.73 13.90 19.04
C ASP A 110 -15.07 14.56 18.63
N GLN A 111 -16.17 13.85 18.85
CA GLN A 111 -17.55 14.29 18.59
C GLN A 111 -18.09 15.27 19.65
N ASP A 112 -17.54 15.28 20.88
CA ASP A 112 -17.82 16.33 21.87
C ASP A 112 -17.21 17.69 21.45
N SER A 113 -16.30 17.69 20.46
CA SER A 113 -15.74 18.88 19.84
C SER A 113 -16.52 19.26 18.58
N SER A 114 -15.92 19.09 17.40
CA SER A 114 -16.47 19.52 16.12
C SER A 114 -16.41 18.43 15.05
N GLU A 115 -15.81 17.28 15.35
CA GLU A 115 -15.76 16.17 14.39
C GLU A 115 -17.14 15.54 14.28
N PRO A 116 -17.69 15.32 13.07
CA PRO A 116 -18.85 14.46 12.89
C PRO A 116 -18.54 13.01 13.31
N HIS A 117 -19.56 12.15 13.34
CA HIS A 117 -19.33 10.72 13.53
C HIS A 117 -18.44 10.19 12.39
N VAL A 118 -17.40 9.43 12.75
CA VAL A 118 -16.47 8.86 11.78
C VAL A 118 -17.17 7.75 11.02
N THR A 119 -17.03 7.74 9.70
CA THR A 119 -17.70 6.74 8.84
C THR A 119 -16.72 5.69 8.31
N ASP A 120 -17.21 4.56 7.82
CA ASP A 120 -16.35 3.51 7.26
C ASP A 120 -15.52 3.99 6.06
N GLY A 121 -16.01 4.95 5.28
CA GLY A 121 -15.29 5.55 4.16
C GLY A 121 -14.18 6.50 4.60
N GLN A 122 -14.26 7.08 5.80
CA GLN A 122 -13.19 7.89 6.38
C GLN A 122 -12.06 7.03 6.95
N ILE A 123 -12.35 5.81 7.40
CA ILE A 123 -11.36 4.92 8.01
C ILE A 123 -10.45 4.33 6.92
N VAL A 124 -9.18 4.69 6.93
CA VAL A 124 -8.18 4.21 5.96
C VAL A 124 -7.40 3.00 6.47
N ALA A 125 -7.25 2.86 7.79
CA ALA A 125 -6.55 1.73 8.40
C ALA A 125 -7.00 1.47 9.84
N LYS A 126 -6.71 0.27 10.34
CA LYS A 126 -6.81 -0.15 11.73
C LYS A 126 -5.42 -0.51 12.24
N ALA A 127 -5.06 -0.04 13.42
CA ALA A 127 -3.82 -0.44 14.06
C ALA A 127 -3.91 -1.93 14.44
N TRP A 128 -2.85 -2.69 14.16
CA TRP A 128 -2.82 -4.09 14.53
C TRP A 128 -2.76 -4.23 16.06
N GLN A 129 -3.77 -4.90 16.62
CA GLN A 129 -3.87 -5.14 18.05
C GLN A 129 -3.74 -6.64 18.37
N VAL A 130 -2.96 -6.97 19.41
CA VAL A 130 -2.84 -8.32 19.96
C VAL A 130 -3.21 -8.27 21.44
N ASN A 131 -4.24 -9.03 21.83
CA ASN A 131 -4.81 -8.99 23.19
C ASN A 131 -5.20 -7.56 23.63
N GLY A 132 -5.77 -6.76 22.72
CA GLY A 132 -6.19 -5.38 22.99
C GLY A 132 -5.05 -4.35 23.08
N HIS A 133 -3.80 -4.77 22.84
CA HIS A 133 -2.64 -3.86 22.84
C HIS A 133 -2.17 -3.61 21.40
N VAL A 134 -1.94 -2.35 21.06
CA VAL A 134 -1.41 -1.97 19.74
C VAL A 134 0.04 -2.44 19.60
N VAL A 135 0.39 -3.01 18.45
CA VAL A 135 1.77 -3.37 18.11
C VAL A 135 2.52 -2.10 17.70
N THR A 136 3.23 -1.50 18.64
CA THR A 136 4.03 -0.28 18.45
C THR A 136 5.48 -0.58 18.05
N ILE A 137 6.10 0.39 17.40
CA ILE A 137 7.50 0.36 16.95
C ILE A 137 8.16 1.64 17.47
N PRO A 138 8.99 1.52 18.54
CA PRO A 138 9.60 2.67 19.18
C PRO A 138 10.41 3.53 18.21
N HIS A 139 10.24 4.85 18.31
CA HIS A 139 10.95 5.89 17.56
C HIS A 139 10.82 5.82 16.03
N LEU A 140 9.89 5.02 15.49
CA LEU A 140 9.70 4.94 14.04
C LEU A 140 9.26 6.29 13.46
N GLY A 141 8.30 6.95 14.10
CA GLY A 141 7.85 8.30 13.72
C GLY A 141 8.98 9.32 13.86
N THR A 142 9.72 9.28 14.97
CA THR A 142 10.91 10.14 15.17
C THR A 142 11.93 9.98 14.06
N ALA A 143 12.22 8.74 13.67
CA ALA A 143 13.15 8.45 12.57
C ALA A 143 12.60 8.92 11.21
N ALA A 144 11.31 8.70 10.95
CA ALA A 144 10.65 9.15 9.73
C ALA A 144 10.68 10.68 9.61
N MET A 145 10.27 11.39 10.65
CA MET A 145 10.31 12.85 10.72
C MET A 145 11.74 13.38 10.56
N ALA A 146 12.73 12.78 11.24
CA ALA A 146 14.12 13.21 11.10
C ALA A 146 14.67 13.07 9.66
N ILE A 147 14.30 11.99 8.96
CA ILE A 147 14.64 11.80 7.54
C ILE A 147 13.94 12.84 6.67
N GLN A 148 12.64 13.06 6.88
CA GLN A 148 11.85 14.04 6.13
C GLN A 148 12.43 15.45 6.30
N SER A 149 12.64 15.92 7.53
CA SER A 149 13.23 17.23 7.82
C SER A 149 14.65 17.37 7.26
N GLY A 150 15.45 16.29 7.31
CA GLY A 150 16.78 16.28 6.70
C GLY A 150 16.74 16.45 5.18
N LEU A 151 15.78 15.79 4.52
CA LEU A 151 15.60 15.85 3.08
C LEU A 151 15.03 17.21 2.64
N GLU A 152 14.07 17.76 3.38
CA GLU A 152 13.56 19.12 3.20
C GLU A 152 14.67 20.17 3.35
N SER A 153 15.57 19.99 4.32
CA SER A 153 16.72 20.88 4.51
C SER A 153 17.65 20.85 3.30
N VAL A 154 17.93 19.68 2.75
CA VAL A 154 18.74 19.52 1.51
C VAL A 154 18.02 20.16 0.32
N GLN A 155 16.72 19.93 0.18
CA GLN A 155 15.90 20.51 -0.88
C GLN A 155 15.90 22.04 -0.79
N TRP A 156 15.72 22.61 0.40
CA TRP A 156 15.75 24.05 0.63
C TRP A 156 17.12 24.65 0.32
N TRP A 157 18.21 23.98 0.71
CA TRP A 157 19.57 24.38 0.36
C TRP A 157 19.81 24.35 -1.16
N LEU A 158 19.38 23.31 -1.86
CA LEU A 158 19.48 23.22 -3.32
C LEU A 158 18.62 24.28 -4.03
N ALA A 159 17.38 24.46 -3.59
CA ALA A 159 16.45 25.43 -4.17
C ALA A 159 16.96 26.87 -4.01
N SER A 160 17.50 27.21 -2.83
CA SER A 160 18.11 28.52 -2.57
C SER A 160 19.41 28.73 -3.33
N THR A 161 20.25 27.70 -3.48
CA THR A 161 21.52 27.77 -4.20
C THR A 161 21.32 27.86 -5.72
N LEU A 162 20.37 27.11 -6.28
CA LEU A 162 20.08 27.05 -7.71
C LEU A 162 19.04 28.08 -8.17
N GLY A 163 18.35 28.75 -7.24
CA GLY A 163 17.32 29.76 -7.51
C GLY A 163 16.04 29.21 -8.15
N VAL A 164 15.82 27.89 -8.11
CA VAL A 164 14.70 27.24 -8.80
C VAL A 164 13.51 27.08 -7.84
N ARG A 165 12.57 28.02 -7.88
CA ARG A 165 11.33 27.97 -7.06
C ARG A 165 10.48 26.72 -7.27
N ALA A 166 10.57 26.10 -8.45
CA ALA A 166 9.87 24.84 -8.75
C ALA A 166 10.31 23.67 -7.86
N LEU A 167 11.49 23.76 -7.24
CA LEU A 167 12.01 22.76 -6.30
C LEU A 167 11.55 22.98 -4.86
N ALA A 168 10.84 24.06 -4.54
CA ALA A 168 10.46 24.38 -3.16
C ALA A 168 9.04 23.90 -2.75
N GLY A 169 8.27 23.32 -3.68
CA GLY A 169 6.94 22.78 -3.38
C GLY A 169 6.96 21.33 -2.90
N SER A 170 5.80 20.81 -2.46
CA SER A 170 5.62 19.42 -2.03
C SER A 170 5.93 18.37 -3.11
N GLN A 171 5.91 18.76 -4.40
CA GLN A 171 6.34 17.91 -5.52
C GLN A 171 7.80 18.14 -5.98
N GLY A 172 8.55 19.02 -5.31
CA GLY A 172 9.93 19.39 -5.67
C GLY A 172 10.89 18.19 -5.67
N LEU A 173 10.64 17.24 -4.78
CA LEU A 173 11.40 15.99 -4.63
C LEU A 173 11.28 15.07 -5.84
N SER A 174 10.08 14.98 -6.43
CA SER A 174 9.81 14.23 -7.65
C SER A 174 10.58 14.79 -8.84
N TYR A 175 10.67 16.12 -8.94
CA TYR A 175 11.47 16.80 -9.97
C TYR A 175 12.98 16.64 -9.76
N LEU A 176 13.45 16.64 -8.51
CA LEU A 176 14.85 16.35 -8.18
C LEU A 176 15.25 14.92 -8.56
N LEU A 177 14.42 13.93 -8.23
CA LEU A 177 14.67 12.53 -8.58
C LEU A 177 14.61 12.29 -10.09
N LEU A 178 13.66 12.91 -10.78
CA LEU A 178 13.59 12.86 -12.25
C LEU A 178 14.82 13.53 -12.88
N GLY A 179 15.19 14.72 -12.41
CA GLY A 179 16.37 15.45 -12.90
C GLY A 179 17.66 14.69 -12.64
N PHE A 180 17.83 14.12 -11.44
CA PHE A 180 18.95 13.25 -11.10
C PHE A 180 18.98 11.99 -11.97
N GLY A 181 17.83 11.34 -12.18
CA GLY A 181 17.71 10.20 -13.08
C GLY A 181 18.13 10.53 -14.51
N LEU A 182 17.67 11.66 -15.05
CA LEU A 182 18.07 12.16 -16.37
C LEU A 182 19.57 12.48 -16.44
N VAL A 183 20.15 13.07 -15.39
CA VAL A 183 21.59 13.35 -15.29
C VAL A 183 22.40 12.05 -15.24
N VAL A 184 21.95 11.06 -14.48
CA VAL A 184 22.60 9.72 -14.42
C VAL A 184 22.51 9.02 -15.77
N ILE A 185 21.37 9.07 -16.46
CA ILE A 185 21.21 8.52 -17.81
C ILE A 185 22.12 9.27 -18.80
N ALA A 186 22.13 10.60 -18.76
CA ALA A 186 22.99 11.42 -19.62
C ALA A 186 24.48 11.17 -19.37
N LEU A 187 24.89 11.03 -18.10
CA LEU A 187 26.26 10.65 -17.71
C LEU A 187 26.59 9.22 -18.16
N SER A 188 25.67 8.26 -17.99
CA SER A 188 25.87 6.88 -18.45
C SER A 188 26.10 6.84 -19.96
N VAL A 189 25.25 7.53 -20.73
CA VAL A 189 25.37 7.65 -22.20
C VAL A 189 26.63 8.42 -22.60
N ALA A 190 27.01 9.47 -21.86
CA ALA A 190 28.18 10.28 -22.16
C ALA A 190 29.51 9.60 -21.76
N VAL A 191 29.49 8.69 -20.80
CA VAL A 191 30.63 7.84 -20.40
C VAL A 191 30.77 6.66 -21.35
N ASP A 192 29.66 6.03 -21.76
CA ASP A 192 29.66 4.98 -22.78
C ASP A 192 30.04 5.52 -24.17
N GLY A 193 29.64 6.75 -24.50
CA GLY A 193 29.99 7.43 -25.75
C GLY A 193 31.43 7.93 -25.85
N ARG A 194 32.22 7.91 -24.76
CA ARG A 194 33.62 8.37 -24.72
C ARG A 194 34.64 7.25 -24.51
N GLY A 195 34.22 5.99 -24.62
CA GLY A 195 35.09 4.82 -24.44
C GLY A 195 35.99 4.48 -25.64
N THR A 196 36.81 5.41 -26.12
CA THR A 196 37.99 5.11 -26.94
C THR A 196 39.24 5.75 -26.33
N ALA A 197 40.24 4.89 -26.13
CA ALA A 197 41.65 5.14 -25.77
C ALA A 197 42.01 5.33 -24.27
N ASP A 198 42.90 4.43 -23.86
CA ASP A 198 43.84 4.44 -22.74
C ASP A 198 43.37 4.41 -21.27
N ARG A 199 43.53 3.22 -20.68
CA ARG A 199 43.84 3.10 -19.25
C ARG A 199 44.79 1.92 -19.02
N GLU A 200 46.02 2.25 -18.64
CA GLU A 200 47.03 1.31 -18.16
C GLU A 200 46.49 0.46 -17.01
N ARG A 201 46.75 -0.85 -17.09
CA ARG A 201 46.28 -1.85 -16.13
C ARG A 201 47.26 -1.98 -14.97
N ALA A 202 46.99 -1.30 -13.87
CA ALA A 202 47.43 -1.79 -12.56
C ALA A 202 46.55 -2.98 -12.17
N ARG A 203 47.15 -4.17 -12.11
CA ARG A 203 46.50 -5.42 -11.71
C ARG A 203 46.20 -5.38 -10.20
N ALA A 204 44.98 -5.01 -9.84
CA ALA A 204 44.39 -5.43 -8.57
C ALA A 204 43.44 -6.61 -8.85
N ARG A 205 43.82 -7.80 -8.37
CA ARG A 205 42.91 -8.96 -8.32
C ARG A 205 41.86 -8.69 -7.25
N SER A 206 40.82 -7.92 -7.56
CA SER A 206 39.58 -7.94 -6.77
C SER A 206 38.56 -8.82 -7.49
N ARG A 207 37.87 -9.63 -6.69
CA ARG A 207 36.95 -10.69 -7.10
C ARG A 207 35.97 -10.23 -8.18
N SER A 208 35.79 -11.06 -9.21
CA SER A 208 34.70 -10.93 -10.17
C SER A 208 33.37 -10.87 -9.43
N ASP A 209 32.69 -9.73 -9.47
CA ASP A 209 31.27 -9.62 -9.14
C ASP A 209 30.48 -10.44 -10.16
N ALA A 210 30.31 -11.72 -9.86
CA ALA A 210 29.30 -12.54 -10.51
C ALA A 210 27.94 -12.10 -9.94
N PHE A 211 27.21 -11.28 -10.70
CA PHE A 211 25.81 -11.01 -10.39
C PHE A 211 25.05 -12.34 -10.42
N ASP A 212 24.55 -12.72 -9.26
CA ASP A 212 23.79 -13.95 -9.06
C ASP A 212 22.40 -13.72 -9.64
N ALA A 213 22.15 -14.19 -10.85
CA ALA A 213 20.89 -14.03 -11.56
C ALA A 213 19.67 -14.43 -10.71
N ARG A 214 19.84 -15.38 -9.79
CA ARG A 214 18.82 -15.80 -8.84
C ARG A 214 18.37 -14.66 -7.91
N ARG A 215 19.27 -13.78 -7.50
CA ARG A 215 18.95 -12.64 -6.61
C ARG A 215 18.17 -11.57 -7.34
N LEU A 216 18.47 -11.36 -8.62
CA LEU A 216 17.70 -10.46 -9.47
C LEU A 216 16.27 -10.99 -9.64
N VAL A 217 16.14 -12.29 -9.92
CA VAL A 217 14.84 -12.98 -10.05
C VAL A 217 14.02 -12.90 -8.76
N VAL A 218 14.64 -13.14 -7.59
CA VAL A 218 13.95 -13.02 -6.28
C VAL A 218 13.57 -11.58 -5.98
N GLY A 219 14.46 -10.60 -6.22
CA GLY A 219 14.15 -9.19 -6.01
C GLY A 219 13.01 -8.71 -6.91
N MET A 220 13.00 -9.12 -8.17
CA MET A 220 11.90 -8.86 -9.10
C MET A 220 10.60 -9.52 -8.63
N GLY A 221 10.66 -10.75 -8.12
CA GLY A 221 9.48 -11.42 -7.58
C GLY A 221 8.90 -10.72 -6.35
N ALA A 222 9.75 -10.28 -5.42
CA ALA A 222 9.31 -9.48 -4.28
C ALA A 222 8.65 -8.17 -4.72
N LEU A 223 9.23 -7.47 -5.72
CA LEU A 223 8.65 -6.25 -6.27
C LEU A 223 7.28 -6.50 -6.91
N VAL A 224 7.16 -7.51 -7.78
CA VAL A 224 5.89 -7.86 -8.44
C VAL A 224 4.84 -8.24 -7.40
N PHE A 225 5.21 -9.01 -6.38
CA PHE A 225 4.31 -9.40 -5.29
C PHE A 225 3.77 -8.18 -4.55
N VAL A 226 4.66 -7.27 -4.13
CA VAL A 226 4.29 -6.05 -3.40
C VAL A 226 3.40 -5.16 -4.25
N VAL A 227 3.75 -4.93 -5.52
CA VAL A 227 2.94 -4.11 -6.43
C VAL A 227 1.57 -4.73 -6.66
N ALA A 228 1.49 -6.04 -6.87
CA ALA A 228 0.21 -6.73 -7.07
C ALA A 228 -0.68 -6.62 -5.83
N LEU A 229 -0.11 -6.87 -4.65
CA LEU A 229 -0.82 -6.76 -3.37
C LEU A 229 -1.31 -5.32 -3.13
N ALA A 230 -0.44 -4.34 -3.28
CA ALA A 230 -0.78 -2.93 -3.07
C ALA A 230 -1.85 -2.46 -4.07
N THR A 231 -1.81 -2.93 -5.31
CA THR A 231 -2.84 -2.60 -6.31
C THR A 231 -4.19 -3.18 -5.92
N MET A 232 -4.25 -4.44 -5.44
CA MET A 232 -5.51 -5.04 -4.96
C MET A 232 -6.08 -4.31 -3.75
N VAL A 233 -5.23 -3.90 -2.81
CA VAL A 233 -5.63 -3.06 -1.67
C VAL A 233 -6.18 -1.72 -2.17
N ALA A 234 -5.49 -1.06 -3.09
CA ALA A 234 -5.90 0.25 -3.63
C ALA A 234 -7.21 0.21 -4.43
N MET A 235 -7.50 -0.92 -5.07
CA MET A 235 -8.76 -1.13 -5.80
C MET A 235 -9.91 -1.54 -4.89
N SER A 236 -9.63 -1.88 -3.63
CA SER A 236 -10.62 -2.33 -2.65
C SER A 236 -10.92 -1.20 -1.65
N GLY A 237 -12.16 -1.12 -1.17
CA GLY A 237 -12.55 -0.07 -0.24
C GLY A 237 -14.02 -0.12 0.11
N SER A 238 -14.41 0.75 1.04
CA SER A 238 -15.80 0.94 1.45
C SER A 238 -16.47 2.00 0.56
N VAL A 239 -17.71 1.73 0.16
CA VAL A 239 -18.55 2.66 -0.59
C VAL A 239 -19.70 3.07 0.31
N GLU A 240 -19.90 4.38 0.44
CA GLU A 240 -20.95 4.96 1.26
C GLU A 240 -22.18 5.32 0.44
N ILE A 241 -23.34 5.02 1.01
CA ILE A 241 -24.65 5.37 0.49
C ILE A 241 -25.39 6.17 1.55
N GLY A 242 -25.77 7.39 1.18
CA GLY A 242 -26.65 8.23 1.99
C GLY A 242 -28.08 7.69 1.99
N LEU A 243 -28.67 7.60 3.17
CA LEU A 243 -30.01 7.12 3.42
C LEU A 243 -30.78 8.16 4.23
N VAL A 244 -31.94 8.56 3.76
CA VAL A 244 -32.88 9.41 4.50
C VAL A 244 -34.01 8.54 5.02
N SER A 245 -34.06 8.37 6.34
CA SER A 245 -35.20 7.76 7.02
C SER A 245 -36.30 8.82 7.19
N ALA A 246 -37.47 8.58 6.62
CA ALA A 246 -38.60 9.50 6.64
C ALA A 246 -39.92 8.78 6.92
N GLU A 247 -40.95 9.48 7.40
CA GLU A 247 -42.27 8.86 7.65
C GLU A 247 -43.10 8.63 6.37
N PHE A 248 -42.60 9.07 5.21
CA PHE A 248 -43.31 9.01 3.93
C PHE A 248 -42.52 8.20 2.90
N ASP A 249 -43.26 7.61 1.95
CA ASP A 249 -42.66 6.95 0.80
C ASP A 249 -42.37 7.95 -0.33
N SER A 250 -41.30 7.70 -1.07
CA SER A 250 -40.80 8.54 -2.16
C SER A 250 -40.35 7.68 -3.33
N GLU A 251 -40.40 8.19 -4.56
CA GLU A 251 -39.79 7.51 -5.71
C GLU A 251 -38.25 7.52 -5.66
N ARG A 252 -37.67 8.40 -4.83
CA ARG A 252 -36.22 8.49 -4.63
C ARG A 252 -35.67 7.21 -3.96
N PRO A 253 -34.57 6.64 -4.46
CA PRO A 253 -34.02 5.40 -3.92
C PRO A 253 -33.33 5.58 -2.56
N ASP A 254 -32.86 6.79 -2.29
CA ASP A 254 -32.17 7.18 -1.06
C ASP A 254 -33.13 7.59 0.07
N VAL A 255 -34.44 7.62 -0.17
CA VAL A 255 -35.46 7.92 0.83
C VAL A 255 -36.25 6.65 1.11
N VAL A 256 -36.16 6.17 2.34
CA VAL A 256 -36.77 4.91 2.78
C VAL A 256 -37.67 5.19 3.98
N PRO A 257 -38.92 4.68 3.99
CA PRO A 257 -39.80 4.84 5.14
C PRO A 257 -39.18 4.27 6.42
N THR A 258 -39.41 4.93 7.56
CA THR A 258 -38.88 4.52 8.88
C THR A 258 -39.14 3.04 9.16
N GLY A 259 -38.08 2.27 9.42
CA GLY A 259 -38.18 0.84 9.71
C GLY A 259 -38.42 -0.07 8.51
N GLU A 260 -38.58 0.48 7.30
CA GLU A 260 -38.76 -0.30 6.08
C GLU A 260 -37.44 -0.55 5.35
N THR A 261 -37.47 -1.46 4.37
CA THR A 261 -36.33 -1.80 3.53
C THR A 261 -36.66 -1.55 2.07
N LYS A 262 -35.76 -0.89 1.36
CA LYS A 262 -35.92 -0.59 -0.06
C LYS A 262 -34.74 -1.11 -0.86
N THR A 263 -35.04 -1.72 -2.01
CA THR A 263 -34.02 -2.32 -2.88
C THR A 263 -33.79 -1.50 -4.13
N HIS A 264 -32.52 -1.22 -4.43
CA HIS A 264 -32.11 -0.52 -5.65
C HIS A 264 -30.86 -1.13 -6.25
N THR A 265 -30.64 -0.85 -7.53
CA THR A 265 -29.45 -1.35 -8.24
C THR A 265 -28.32 -0.33 -8.18
N THR A 266 -27.13 -0.77 -7.79
CA THR A 266 -25.87 -0.04 -7.93
C THR A 266 -25.05 -0.61 -9.09
N GLU A 267 -24.14 0.17 -9.66
CA GLU A 267 -23.29 -0.26 -10.78
C GLU A 267 -21.86 -0.56 -10.27
N LEU A 268 -21.43 -1.81 -10.41
CA LEU A 268 -20.03 -2.20 -10.23
C LEU A 268 -19.29 -2.03 -11.57
N ARG A 269 -18.15 -1.36 -11.55
CA ARG A 269 -17.38 -1.07 -12.76
C ARG A 269 -15.89 -1.30 -12.60
N ASN A 270 -15.29 -1.94 -13.60
CA ASN A 270 -13.83 -2.04 -13.72
C ASN A 270 -13.26 -0.97 -14.68
N GLY A 271 -12.65 0.07 -14.12
CA GLY A 271 -11.93 1.09 -14.89
C GLY A 271 -10.49 0.71 -15.25
N GLY A 272 -9.97 -0.39 -14.69
CA GLY A 272 -8.61 -0.87 -14.93
C GLY A 272 -8.48 -1.68 -16.22
N VAL A 273 -7.25 -1.92 -16.65
CA VAL A 273 -6.93 -2.69 -17.87
C VAL A 273 -6.96 -4.20 -17.65
N LEU A 274 -6.81 -4.67 -16.41
CA LEU A 274 -6.81 -6.08 -16.07
C LEU A 274 -8.21 -6.51 -15.60
N PRO A 275 -8.67 -7.73 -15.95
CA PRO A 275 -9.90 -8.26 -15.39
C PRO A 275 -9.75 -8.49 -13.89
N VAL A 276 -10.81 -8.20 -13.14
CA VAL A 276 -10.86 -8.35 -11.69
C VAL A 276 -12.05 -9.21 -11.29
N VAL A 277 -11.93 -9.90 -10.16
CA VAL A 277 -13.07 -10.48 -9.44
C VAL A 277 -13.41 -9.52 -8.32
N SER A 278 -14.65 -9.03 -8.32
CA SER A 278 -15.22 -8.21 -7.27
C SER A 278 -16.11 -9.06 -6.37
N ILE A 279 -15.93 -8.92 -5.06
CA ILE A 279 -16.77 -9.50 -4.02
C ILE A 279 -17.24 -8.34 -3.14
N THR A 280 -18.54 -8.26 -2.92
CA THR A 280 -19.17 -7.20 -2.12
C THR A 280 -19.69 -7.78 -0.82
N GLU A 281 -19.52 -7.04 0.27
CA GLU A 281 -19.93 -7.45 1.61
C GLU A 281 -20.55 -6.24 2.36
N PRO A 282 -21.61 -6.43 3.16
CA PRO A 282 -22.10 -5.39 4.06
C PRO A 282 -21.00 -4.93 5.03
N ALA A 283 -20.88 -3.62 5.27
CA ALA A 283 -19.91 -3.05 6.19
C ALA A 283 -20.56 -2.33 7.38
N SER A 284 -21.73 -1.72 7.18
CA SER A 284 -22.54 -1.15 8.26
C SER A 284 -23.81 -1.96 8.52
N ASP A 285 -24.47 -1.70 9.65
CA ASP A 285 -25.79 -2.29 9.93
C ASP A 285 -26.89 -1.68 9.02
N GLY A 286 -27.89 -2.47 8.63
CA GLY A 286 -29.01 -1.99 7.82
C GLY A 286 -28.73 -1.84 6.32
N ILE A 287 -27.71 -2.53 5.80
CA ILE A 287 -27.47 -2.70 4.37
C ILE A 287 -27.26 -4.18 4.06
N ASP A 288 -27.83 -4.63 2.96
CA ASP A 288 -27.60 -5.96 2.39
C ASP A 288 -27.26 -5.80 0.91
N ILE A 289 -26.27 -6.54 0.42
CA ILE A 289 -25.81 -6.46 -0.98
C ILE A 289 -25.48 -7.86 -1.46
N ASP A 290 -25.77 -8.12 -2.73
CA ASP A 290 -25.39 -9.37 -3.40
C ASP A 290 -23.89 -9.67 -3.19
N ASP A 291 -23.60 -10.83 -2.59
CA ASP A 291 -22.25 -11.27 -2.22
C ASP A 291 -21.64 -12.23 -3.25
N ASP A 292 -22.34 -12.52 -4.35
CA ASP A 292 -21.85 -13.36 -5.43
C ASP A 292 -20.58 -12.78 -6.07
N PRO A 293 -19.49 -13.56 -6.21
CA PRO A 293 -18.30 -13.11 -6.91
C PRO A 293 -18.59 -12.77 -8.38
N ARG A 294 -18.35 -11.50 -8.76
CA ARG A 294 -18.53 -11.01 -10.13
C ARG A 294 -17.20 -10.82 -10.83
N VAL A 295 -17.05 -11.39 -12.03
CA VAL A 295 -15.87 -11.13 -12.88
C VAL A 295 -16.16 -9.88 -13.71
N LEU A 296 -15.30 -8.88 -13.63
CA LEU A 296 -15.40 -7.63 -14.37
C LEU A 296 -14.19 -7.46 -15.28
N THR A 297 -14.41 -7.55 -16.59
CA THR A 297 -13.40 -7.29 -17.63
C THR A 297 -13.19 -5.78 -17.85
N HIS A 298 -12.25 -5.40 -18.72
CA HIS A 298 -11.91 -4.00 -18.94
C HIS A 298 -13.11 -3.17 -19.41
N GLY A 299 -13.47 -2.15 -18.63
CA GLY A 299 -14.58 -1.24 -18.95
C GLY A 299 -15.97 -1.83 -18.71
N GLU A 300 -16.06 -3.06 -18.21
CA GLU A 300 -17.32 -3.75 -17.92
C GLU A 300 -18.05 -3.11 -16.74
N ARG A 301 -19.38 -3.16 -16.82
CA ARG A 301 -20.32 -2.60 -15.86
C ARG A 301 -21.39 -3.65 -15.58
N VAL A 302 -21.59 -3.98 -14.32
CA VAL A 302 -22.58 -4.97 -13.88
C VAL A 302 -23.42 -4.34 -12.78
N ASN A 303 -24.74 -4.54 -12.85
CA ASN A 303 -25.63 -4.08 -11.79
C ASN A 303 -25.63 -5.08 -10.63
N ALA A 304 -25.48 -4.57 -9.42
CA ALA A 304 -25.65 -5.30 -8.17
C ALA A 304 -26.88 -4.76 -7.43
N THR A 305 -27.63 -5.63 -6.76
CA THR A 305 -28.81 -5.22 -5.98
C THR A 305 -28.38 -4.93 -4.55
N VAL A 306 -28.78 -3.78 -4.04
CA VAL A 306 -28.55 -3.32 -2.66
C VAL A 306 -29.90 -3.11 -2.00
N ALA A 307 -30.08 -3.67 -0.82
CA ALA A 307 -31.20 -3.41 0.07
C ALA A 307 -30.75 -2.50 1.21
N LEU A 308 -31.48 -1.42 1.44
CA LEU A 308 -31.21 -0.46 2.52
C LEU A 308 -32.37 -0.48 3.51
N THR A 309 -32.08 -0.70 4.77
CA THR A 309 -33.05 -0.69 5.88
C THR A 309 -32.91 0.61 6.66
N ALA A 310 -34.00 1.37 6.74
CA ALA A 310 -34.04 2.63 7.49
C ALA A 310 -34.19 2.40 9.00
N PRO A 311 -33.44 3.14 9.83
CA PRO A 311 -33.71 3.21 11.26
C PRO A 311 -35.13 3.73 11.56
N PRO A 312 -35.68 3.38 12.75
CA PRO A 312 -37.01 3.85 13.16
C PRO A 312 -37.05 5.36 13.42
N GLU A 313 -35.91 5.99 13.71
CA GLU A 313 -35.80 7.43 13.91
C GLU A 313 -35.57 8.15 12.59
N THR A 314 -36.36 9.20 12.33
CA THR A 314 -36.22 10.02 11.12
C THR A 314 -34.89 10.76 11.13
N GLY A 315 -34.18 10.76 10.02
CA GLY A 315 -32.86 11.40 9.95
C GLY A 315 -32.07 11.01 8.71
N TYR A 316 -30.87 11.58 8.61
CA TYR A 316 -29.89 11.20 7.61
C TYR A 316 -28.90 10.21 8.21
N TYR A 317 -28.71 9.10 7.52
CA TYR A 317 -27.83 8.01 7.91
C TYR A 317 -26.91 7.66 6.74
N LEU A 318 -25.71 7.21 7.07
CA LEU A 318 -24.78 6.65 6.10
C LEU A 318 -24.77 5.14 6.28
N ARG A 319 -24.83 4.42 5.15
CA ARG A 319 -24.73 2.97 5.08
C ARG A 319 -23.60 2.62 4.14
N SER A 320 -22.80 1.64 4.50
CA SER A 320 -21.59 1.30 3.78
C SER A 320 -21.57 -0.19 3.42
N TYR A 321 -21.09 -0.48 2.22
CA TYR A 321 -20.68 -1.83 1.85
C TYR A 321 -19.23 -1.79 1.40
N THR A 322 -18.54 -2.89 1.59
CA THR A 322 -17.15 -3.03 1.18
C THR A 322 -17.08 -3.78 -0.13
N GLU A 323 -16.31 -3.23 -1.08
CA GLU A 323 -15.97 -3.91 -2.33
C GLU A 323 -14.51 -4.39 -2.29
N ARG A 324 -14.31 -5.70 -2.47
CA ARG A 324 -13.01 -6.37 -2.43
C ARG A 324 -12.66 -6.84 -3.83
N ARG A 325 -11.57 -6.30 -4.39
CA ARG A 325 -11.16 -6.57 -5.78
C ARG A 325 -9.87 -7.37 -5.85
N TYR A 326 -9.92 -8.47 -6.60
CA TYR A 326 -8.82 -9.41 -6.83
C TYR A 326 -8.50 -9.47 -8.32
N PHE A 327 -7.23 -9.65 -8.69
CA PHE A 327 -6.94 -9.97 -10.10
C PHE A 327 -7.55 -11.31 -10.49
N ALA A 328 -8.20 -11.37 -11.66
CA ALA A 328 -8.87 -12.58 -12.16
C ALA A 328 -7.88 -13.60 -12.77
N VAL A 329 -6.90 -14.03 -11.97
CA VAL A 329 -5.91 -15.07 -12.32
C VAL A 329 -6.28 -16.46 -11.81
N LEU A 330 -7.27 -16.53 -10.92
CA LEU A 330 -7.84 -17.75 -10.37
C LEU A 330 -9.35 -17.82 -10.68
N PRO A 331 -9.94 -19.02 -10.76
CA PRO A 331 -11.39 -19.18 -10.82
C PRO A 331 -12.10 -18.49 -9.64
N PRO A 332 -13.25 -17.82 -9.86
CA PRO A 332 -13.98 -17.10 -8.81
C PRO A 332 -14.31 -17.94 -7.55
N PRO A 333 -14.72 -19.23 -7.66
CA PRO A 333 -14.99 -20.04 -6.47
C PRO A 333 -13.77 -20.25 -5.57
N ILE A 334 -12.55 -20.28 -6.14
CA ILE A 334 -11.31 -20.42 -5.37
C ILE A 334 -11.01 -19.11 -4.64
N ILE A 335 -11.16 -17.97 -5.32
CA ILE A 335 -10.97 -16.65 -4.70
C ILE A 335 -11.98 -16.46 -3.56
N ALA A 336 -13.25 -16.77 -3.80
CA ALA A 336 -14.30 -16.70 -2.77
C ALA A 336 -14.00 -17.61 -1.57
N GLY A 337 -13.55 -18.84 -1.80
CA GLY A 337 -13.16 -19.75 -0.72
C GLY A 337 -11.98 -19.23 0.11
N LEU A 338 -10.97 -18.62 -0.53
CA LEU A 338 -9.85 -17.98 0.17
C LEU A 338 -10.30 -16.71 0.90
N HIS A 339 -11.22 -15.96 0.32
CA HIS A 339 -11.77 -14.72 0.86
C HIS A 339 -12.57 -14.98 2.13
N ALA A 340 -13.41 -16.03 2.13
CA ALA A 340 -14.16 -16.48 3.29
C ALA A 340 -13.29 -16.89 4.48
N ILE A 341 -12.01 -17.27 4.26
CA ILE A 341 -11.05 -17.45 5.35
C ILE A 341 -10.59 -16.08 5.85
N HIS A 342 -10.06 -15.26 4.93
CA HIS A 342 -9.70 -13.87 5.18
C HIS A 342 -9.38 -13.15 3.87
N PRO A 343 -9.73 -11.85 3.71
CA PRO A 343 -9.34 -11.07 2.54
C PRO A 343 -7.83 -11.10 2.24
N TRP A 344 -6.98 -11.09 3.28
CA TRP A 344 -5.51 -11.23 3.13
C TRP A 344 -5.08 -12.57 2.55
N VAL A 345 -5.75 -13.67 2.92
CA VAL A 345 -5.40 -15.01 2.41
C VAL A 345 -5.68 -15.07 0.91
N ALA A 346 -6.81 -14.50 0.47
CA ALA A 346 -7.11 -14.35 -0.95
C ALA A 346 -6.10 -13.45 -1.68
N MET A 347 -5.84 -12.24 -1.17
CA MET A 347 -4.93 -11.29 -1.81
C MET A 347 -3.50 -11.83 -1.92
N THR A 348 -2.97 -12.42 -0.85
CA THR A 348 -1.61 -12.99 -0.85
C THR A 348 -1.51 -14.19 -1.77
N SER A 349 -2.56 -15.04 -1.86
CA SER A 349 -2.59 -16.17 -2.79
C SER A 349 -2.60 -15.70 -4.24
N VAL A 350 -3.45 -14.73 -4.57
CA VAL A 350 -3.53 -14.11 -5.91
C VAL A 350 -2.20 -13.44 -6.27
N ALA A 351 -1.64 -12.63 -5.37
CA ALA A 351 -0.35 -11.97 -5.57
C ALA A 351 0.79 -12.99 -5.78
N THR A 352 0.77 -14.11 -5.06
CA THR A 352 1.73 -15.21 -5.25
C THR A 352 1.65 -15.80 -6.66
N ILE A 353 0.43 -16.03 -7.18
CA ILE A 353 0.23 -16.58 -8.53
C ILE A 353 0.65 -15.57 -9.60
N VAL A 354 0.26 -14.30 -9.46
CA VAL A 354 0.70 -13.22 -10.35
C VAL A 354 2.23 -13.18 -10.38
N THR A 355 2.87 -13.20 -9.21
CA THR A 355 4.33 -13.21 -9.10
C THR A 355 4.94 -14.42 -9.82
N GLY A 356 4.39 -15.62 -9.61
CA GLY A 356 4.82 -16.84 -10.29
C GLY A 356 4.72 -16.71 -11.82
N LEU A 357 3.64 -16.15 -12.34
CA LEU A 357 3.41 -15.98 -13.78
C LEU A 357 4.47 -15.07 -14.44
N PHE A 358 4.90 -14.01 -13.76
CA PHE A 358 5.92 -13.08 -14.28
C PHE A 358 7.35 -13.57 -14.04
N VAL A 359 7.61 -14.22 -12.90
CA VAL A 359 8.97 -14.59 -12.48
C VAL A 359 9.41 -15.93 -13.07
N LEU A 360 8.51 -16.90 -13.22
CA LEU A 360 8.86 -18.25 -13.68
C LEU A 360 9.48 -18.27 -15.09
N PRO A 361 8.96 -17.56 -16.11
CA PRO A 361 9.60 -17.53 -17.43
C PRO A 361 11.01 -16.95 -17.37
N VAL A 362 11.21 -15.88 -16.59
CA VAL A 362 12.52 -15.24 -16.42
C VAL A 362 13.48 -16.15 -15.67
N ALA A 363 13.01 -16.87 -14.65
CA ALA A 363 13.81 -17.85 -13.92
C ALA A 363 14.25 -19.02 -14.82
N LEU A 364 13.37 -19.49 -15.70
CA LEU A 364 13.67 -20.56 -16.67
C LEU A 364 14.68 -20.08 -17.74
N LEU A 365 14.52 -18.86 -18.25
CA LEU A 365 15.41 -18.27 -19.28
C LEU A 365 16.78 -17.86 -18.74
N ALA A 366 16.84 -17.31 -17.53
CA ALA A 366 18.10 -16.90 -16.90
C ALA A 366 18.97 -18.11 -16.50
N GLY A 367 18.36 -19.29 -16.38
CA GLY A 367 19.02 -20.51 -15.93
C GLY A 367 19.43 -20.45 -14.45
N THR A 368 19.74 -21.61 -13.87
CA THR A 368 20.18 -21.74 -12.47
C THR A 368 21.66 -21.37 -12.26
N GLY A 369 22.35 -20.92 -13.30
CA GLY A 369 23.79 -20.68 -13.35
C GLY A 369 24.19 -19.22 -13.14
N THR A 370 25.37 -19.00 -12.57
CA THR A 370 26.00 -17.68 -12.50
C THR A 370 26.24 -17.15 -13.92
N ILE A 371 25.65 -16.00 -14.27
CA ILE A 371 25.95 -15.32 -15.54
C ILE A 371 27.40 -14.84 -15.46
N ARG A 372 28.30 -15.61 -16.07
CA ARG A 372 29.71 -15.22 -16.24
C ARG A 372 29.79 -14.31 -17.45
N THR A 373 30.01 -13.02 -17.23
CA THR A 373 30.39 -12.09 -18.30
C THR A 373 31.79 -12.46 -18.80
N ARG A 374 31.85 -13.41 -19.75
CA ARG A 374 33.10 -13.77 -20.42
C ARG A 374 33.40 -12.69 -21.46
N SER A 375 34.31 -11.78 -21.15
CA SER A 375 34.97 -10.98 -22.18
C SER A 375 35.89 -11.90 -23.00
N ARG A 376 35.38 -12.42 -24.12
CA ARG A 376 36.21 -13.15 -25.09
C ARG A 376 37.07 -12.13 -25.83
N ARG A 377 38.32 -11.96 -25.40
CA ARG A 377 39.34 -11.31 -26.23
C ARG A 377 39.92 -12.36 -27.17
N ARG A 378 39.58 -12.26 -28.47
CA ARG A 378 40.21 -13.02 -29.55
C ARG A 378 41.69 -12.61 -29.58
N SER A 379 42.61 -13.52 -29.27
CA SER A 379 44.01 -13.31 -29.61
C SER A 379 44.16 -13.67 -31.07
N ASP A 380 44.30 -12.68 -31.93
CA ASP A 380 44.94 -12.89 -33.22
C ASP A 380 46.43 -13.13 -32.92
N SER A 381 46.84 -14.39 -32.99
CA SER A 381 48.26 -14.74 -33.08
C SER A 381 48.64 -14.64 -34.55
N THR A 382 49.03 -13.44 -34.98
CA THR A 382 49.85 -13.29 -36.18
C THR A 382 51.25 -13.75 -35.80
N GLU A 383 51.51 -15.06 -35.86
CA GLU A 383 52.88 -15.56 -35.95
C GLU A 383 53.36 -15.33 -37.38
N GLY A 384 54.35 -14.45 -37.50
CA GLY A 384 55.08 -14.25 -38.73
C GLY A 384 55.81 -15.53 -39.14
N PHE A 385 55.75 -15.84 -40.43
CA PHE A 385 56.78 -16.62 -41.09
C PHE A 385 57.47 -15.72 -42.11
N LEU A 386 58.66 -15.25 -41.73
CA LEU A 386 59.68 -14.80 -42.67
C LEU A 386 60.31 -16.05 -43.29
N LYS A 387 60.19 -16.19 -44.62
CA LYS A 387 61.30 -16.53 -45.50
C LYS A 387 60.99 -16.16 -46.95
#